data_AF-A0A928QA76-F1
#
_entry.id   AF-A0A928QA76-F1
#
_cell.length_a   1.000
_cell.length_b   1.000
_cell.length_c   1.000
_cell.angle_alpha   90.00
_cell.angle_beta   90.00
_cell.angle_gamma   90.00
#
_symmetry.space_group_name_H-M   'P 1'
#
loop_
_entity.id
_entity.type
_entity.pdbx_description
1 polymer ?
#
loop_
_entity_poly.entity_id
_entity_poly.type
_entity_poly.pdbx_seq_one_letter_code
_entity_poly.pdbx_strand_id
1 'polypeptide(L)'
;MLTCPQHGWSEFRLENTSRYSLSYLDDIAFEWLEQAIHGLENLYPFCVKGNLEPDRFLCVVSHWHCHIIIENDDRCPLDKDEIIHEFSDTNMLDFCRYLYEDISKNINEWASFVSYNNENTEVKFQELTNLLEKLRLLIISKEEYFGKGRGFT
;
A
#
# COMPACT_ATOMS: atom_id res chain seq x y z
N MET A 1 8.92 1.48 4.04
CA MET A 1 7.64 0.89 3.64
C MET A 1 7.23 -0.10 4.74
N LEU A 2 6.50 -1.19 4.50
CA LEU A 2 5.76 -1.92 5.54
C LEU A 2 6.65 -2.85 6.37
N THR A 3 6.52 -2.79 7.69
CA THR A 3 7.17 -3.78 8.55
C THR A 3 6.44 -5.12 8.50
N CYS A 4 7.15 -6.18 8.90
CA CYS A 4 6.53 -7.48 9.17
C CYS A 4 5.34 -7.28 10.13
N PRO A 5 4.13 -7.80 9.79
CA PRO A 5 2.98 -7.68 10.67
C PRO A 5 3.19 -8.38 12.00
N GLN A 6 2.81 -7.71 13.10
CA GLN A 6 2.88 -8.27 14.45
C GLN A 6 1.63 -7.87 15.23
N HIS A 7 0.98 -8.87 15.84
CA HIS A 7 -0.18 -8.67 16.72
C HIS A 7 -1.32 -7.82 16.12
N GLY A 8 -1.54 -7.95 14.80
CA GLY A 8 -2.57 -7.19 14.08
C GLY A 8 -2.16 -5.77 13.67
N TRP A 9 -0.86 -5.45 13.69
CA TRP A 9 -0.33 -4.15 13.32
C TRP A 9 0.85 -4.27 12.34
N SER A 10 1.01 -3.28 11.45
CA SER A 10 2.19 -3.08 10.62
C SER A 10 2.53 -1.59 10.52
N GLU A 11 3.81 -1.22 10.61
CA GLU A 11 4.25 0.16 10.44
C GLU A 11 4.49 0.47 8.97
N PHE A 12 3.89 1.54 8.47
CA PHE A 12 4.15 2.13 7.17
C PHE A 12 5.03 3.38 7.29
N ARG A 13 5.95 3.55 6.33
CA ARG A 13 6.77 4.76 6.17
C ARG A 13 7.31 4.87 4.75
N LEU A 14 7.35 6.08 4.19
CA LEU A 14 8.11 6.39 2.98
C LEU A 14 9.30 7.31 3.33
N GLU A 15 10.17 7.54 2.35
CA GLU A 15 11.30 8.45 2.54
C GLU A 15 10.79 9.85 2.90
N ASN A 16 11.38 10.45 3.93
CA ASN A 16 11.03 11.76 4.48
C ASN A 16 9.62 11.90 5.07
N THR A 17 8.94 10.79 5.38
CA THR A 17 7.64 10.79 6.06
C THR A 17 7.73 10.27 7.49
N SER A 18 6.68 10.55 8.25
CA SER A 18 6.38 9.96 9.56
C SER A 18 6.14 8.44 9.45
N ARG A 19 6.08 7.78 10.61
CA ARG A 19 5.69 6.36 10.73
C ARG A 19 4.22 6.29 11.11
N TYR A 20 3.48 5.39 10.46
CA TYR A 20 2.06 5.18 10.69
C TYR A 20 1.79 3.71 11.01
N SER A 21 1.15 3.43 12.14
CA SER A 21 0.84 2.06 12.58
C SER A 21 -0.55 1.66 12.08
N LEU A 22 -0.59 0.81 11.05
CA LEU A 22 -1.83 0.39 10.40
C LEU A 22 -2.35 -0.89 11.03
N SER A 23 -3.65 -0.93 11.33
CA SER A 23 -4.30 -2.06 11.99
C SER A 23 -4.88 -3.09 11.02
N TYR A 24 -5.11 -4.30 11.52
CA TYR A 24 -5.74 -5.42 10.82
C TYR A 24 -7.22 -5.21 10.46
N LEU A 25 -7.81 -4.05 10.77
CA LEU A 25 -9.17 -3.72 10.36
C LEU A 25 -9.32 -3.62 8.84
N ASP A 26 -8.21 -3.39 8.12
CA ASP A 26 -8.12 -3.49 6.67
C ASP A 26 -7.20 -4.65 6.27
N ASP A 27 -7.52 -5.35 5.17
CA ASP A 27 -6.64 -6.38 4.61
C ASP A 27 -5.56 -5.73 3.73
N ILE A 28 -4.62 -5.05 4.40
CA ILE A 28 -3.57 -4.22 3.80
C ILE A 28 -2.88 -4.92 2.63
N ALA A 29 -2.46 -6.17 2.81
CA ALA A 29 -1.71 -6.89 1.78
C ALA A 29 -2.55 -7.08 0.50
N PHE A 30 -3.77 -7.57 0.63
CA PHE A 30 -4.65 -7.83 -0.50
C PHE A 30 -5.12 -6.52 -1.16
N GLU A 31 -5.68 -5.61 -0.37
CA GLU A 31 -6.24 -4.36 -0.88
C GLU A 31 -5.17 -3.52 -1.58
N TRP A 32 -3.97 -3.42 -1.01
CA TRP A 32 -2.90 -2.60 -1.59
C TRP A 32 -2.32 -3.23 -2.85
N LEU A 33 -2.15 -4.56 -2.89
CA LEU A 33 -1.68 -5.25 -4.09
C LEU A 33 -2.68 -5.09 -5.24
N GLU A 34 -3.98 -5.21 -4.98
CA GLU A 34 -5.00 -5.02 -6.01
C GLU A 34 -4.96 -3.61 -6.61
N GLN A 35 -4.87 -2.58 -5.76
CA GLN A 35 -4.75 -1.18 -6.20
C GLN A 35 -3.44 -0.94 -6.98
N ALA A 36 -2.32 -1.46 -6.49
CA ALA A 36 -1.02 -1.33 -7.14
C ALA A 36 -0.99 -2.03 -8.51
N ILE A 37 -1.56 -3.24 -8.59
CA ILE A 37 -1.70 -3.98 -9.85
C ILE A 37 -2.57 -3.19 -10.82
N HIS A 38 -3.76 -2.74 -10.40
CA HIS A 38 -4.66 -1.99 -11.26
C HIS A 38 -4.03 -0.68 -11.75
N GLY A 39 -3.39 0.07 -10.85
CA GLY A 39 -2.71 1.31 -11.18
C GLY A 39 -1.54 1.10 -12.13
N LEU A 40 -0.70 0.10 -11.88
CA LEU A 40 0.47 -0.17 -12.72
C LEU A 40 0.11 -0.77 -14.09
N GLU A 41 -0.95 -1.61 -14.17
CA GLU A 41 -1.47 -2.13 -15.45
C GLU A 41 -1.88 -1.00 -16.39
N ASN A 42 -2.64 -0.04 -15.86
CA ASN A 42 -3.25 1.05 -16.63
C ASN A 42 -2.41 2.33 -16.65
N LEU A 43 -1.29 2.36 -15.91
CA LEU A 43 -0.49 3.57 -15.67
C LEU A 43 -1.32 4.72 -15.08
N TYR A 44 -2.23 4.39 -14.17
CA TYR A 44 -3.05 5.36 -13.44
C TYR A 44 -2.57 5.53 -12.00
N PRO A 45 -2.59 6.77 -11.47
CA PRO A 45 -2.44 6.97 -10.04
C PRO A 45 -3.48 6.15 -9.28
N PHE A 46 -3.08 5.63 -8.12
CA PHE A 46 -3.97 4.86 -7.26
C PHE A 46 -3.86 5.33 -5.81
N CYS A 47 -4.85 4.96 -5.00
CA CYS A 47 -4.84 5.27 -3.58
C CYS A 47 -4.84 3.95 -2.80
N VAL A 48 -3.99 3.87 -1.79
CA VAL A 48 -4.09 2.84 -0.76
C VAL A 48 -4.61 3.48 0.52
N LYS A 49 -5.35 2.72 1.31
CA LYS A 49 -5.92 3.17 2.60
C LYS A 49 -5.50 2.23 3.72
N GLY A 50 -5.52 2.72 4.94
CA GLY A 50 -5.35 1.90 6.12
C GLY A 50 -6.06 2.51 7.32
N ASN A 51 -6.31 1.69 8.33
CA ASN A 51 -6.90 2.14 9.58
C ASN A 51 -5.79 2.53 10.57
N LEU A 52 -5.84 3.77 11.05
CA LEU A 52 -4.88 4.39 11.98
C LEU A 52 -5.62 4.86 13.24
N GLU A 53 -6.28 3.93 13.94
CA GLU A 53 -7.22 4.21 15.03
C GLU A 53 -6.78 5.35 15.97
N PRO A 54 -7.55 6.47 16.10
CA PRO A 54 -8.91 6.73 15.58
C PRO A 54 -8.97 7.33 14.16
N ASP A 55 -7.82 7.60 13.55
CA ASP A 55 -7.71 8.26 12.25
C ASP A 55 -7.76 7.25 11.09
N ARG A 56 -7.90 7.79 9.89
CA ARG A 56 -7.76 7.09 8.63
C ARG A 56 -6.47 7.51 7.94
N PHE A 57 -5.75 6.51 7.44
CA PHE A 57 -4.59 6.70 6.59
C PHE A 57 -4.99 6.60 5.11
N LEU A 58 -4.57 7.58 4.31
CA LEU A 58 -4.67 7.55 2.85
C LEU A 58 -3.29 7.84 2.25
N CYS A 59 -2.87 7.05 1.26
CA CYS A 59 -1.68 7.33 0.47
C CYS A 59 -2.02 7.29 -1.01
N VAL A 60 -2.00 8.47 -1.64
CA VAL A 60 -2.15 8.64 -3.08
C VAL A 60 -0.79 8.44 -3.74
N VAL A 61 -0.67 7.36 -4.50
CA VAL A 61 0.51 7.01 -5.28
C VAL A 61 0.36 7.60 -6.67
N SER A 62 1.00 8.75 -6.92
CA SER A 62 1.10 9.32 -8.26
C SER A 62 2.29 8.74 -9.01
N HIS A 63 2.44 9.10 -10.28
CA HIS A 63 3.56 8.61 -11.09
C HIS A 63 4.92 8.94 -10.50
N TRP A 64 5.10 10.11 -9.87
CA TRP A 64 6.42 10.60 -9.45
C TRP A 64 6.55 10.83 -7.95
N HIS A 65 5.43 11.00 -7.25
CA HIS A 65 5.42 11.28 -5.81
C HIS A 65 4.28 10.52 -5.13
N CYS A 66 4.45 10.22 -3.85
CA CYS A 66 3.38 9.75 -2.99
C CYS A 66 2.92 10.88 -2.08
N HIS A 67 1.61 11.03 -1.91
CA HIS A 67 1.01 11.96 -0.95
C HIS A 67 0.29 11.19 0.14
N ILE A 68 0.64 11.46 1.39
CA ILE A 68 0.01 10.86 2.55
C ILE A 68 -0.92 11.89 3.16
N ILE A 69 -2.16 11.47 3.43
CA ILE A 69 -3.19 12.26 4.08
C ILE A 69 -3.67 11.45 5.28
N ILE A 70 -3.59 12.05 6.46
CA ILE A 70 -4.22 11.53 7.67
C ILE A 70 -5.39 12.43 8.00
N GLU A 71 -6.55 11.83 8.19
CA GLU A 71 -7.78 12.52 8.55
C GLU A 71 -8.54 11.71 9.60
N ASN A 72 -9.34 12.39 10.42
CA ASN A 72 -10.18 11.72 11.41
C ASN A 72 -11.21 10.81 10.70
N ASP A 73 -11.37 9.56 11.19
CA ASP A 73 -12.33 8.57 10.66
C ASP A 73 -13.79 8.84 11.11
N ASP A 74 -14.02 9.87 11.90
CA ASP A 74 -15.33 10.27 12.42
C ASP A 74 -16.30 10.76 11.33
N ARG A 75 -17.60 10.69 11.66
CA ARG A 75 -18.69 11.16 10.78
C ARG A 75 -18.96 12.67 10.85
N CYS A 76 -18.12 13.41 11.57
CA CYS A 76 -18.24 14.85 11.69
C CYS A 76 -17.65 15.54 10.45
N PRO A 77 -18.04 16.80 10.16
CA PRO A 77 -17.34 17.59 9.15
C PRO A 77 -15.85 17.65 9.47
N LEU A 78 -15.01 17.39 8.47
CA LEU A 78 -13.55 17.46 8.59
C LEU A 78 -13.10 18.86 9.00
N ASP A 79 -12.34 18.95 10.09
CA ASP A 79 -11.58 20.15 10.42
C ASP A 79 -10.28 20.16 9.61
N LYS A 80 -10.03 21.26 8.90
CA LYS A 80 -8.84 21.40 8.05
C LYS A 80 -7.55 21.43 8.87
N ASP A 81 -7.64 21.89 10.12
CA ASP A 81 -6.49 21.98 11.01
C ASP A 81 -6.11 20.61 11.61
N GLU A 82 -6.97 19.60 11.47
CA GLU A 82 -6.75 18.22 11.89
C GLU A 82 -6.22 17.31 10.76
N ILE A 83 -6.11 17.82 9.54
CA ILE A 83 -5.59 17.05 8.40
C ILE A 83 -4.07 17.14 8.37
N ILE A 84 -3.40 15.99 8.46
CA ILE A 84 -1.96 15.90 8.26
C ILE A 84 -1.71 15.57 6.79
N HIS A 85 -0.86 16.38 6.13
CA HIS A 85 -0.41 16.12 4.77
C HIS A 85 1.10 16.01 4.71
N GLU A 86 1.59 14.89 4.18
CA GLU A 86 3.00 14.64 3.93
C GLU A 86 3.19 14.17 2.48
N PHE A 87 4.42 14.28 1.97
CA PHE A 87 4.75 13.73 0.65
C PHE A 87 6.12 13.07 0.65
N SER A 88 6.31 12.18 -0.32
CA SER A 88 7.57 11.50 -0.59
C SER A 88 7.84 11.53 -2.08
N ASP A 89 9.12 11.66 -2.47
CA ASP A 89 9.57 11.52 -3.86
C ASP A 89 9.62 10.06 -4.35
N THR A 90 9.03 9.14 -3.57
CA THR A 90 8.77 7.77 -4.01
C THR A 90 7.82 7.81 -5.20
N ASN A 91 8.29 7.33 -6.36
CA ASN A 91 7.47 7.20 -7.56
C ASN A 91 6.62 5.92 -7.52
N MET A 92 5.64 5.81 -8.44
CA MET A 92 4.71 4.67 -8.48
C MET A 92 5.42 3.31 -8.60
N LEU A 93 6.47 3.23 -9.42
CA LEU A 93 7.20 1.99 -9.65
C LEU A 93 7.97 1.56 -8.40
N ASP A 94 8.64 2.49 -7.73
CA ASP A 94 9.38 2.23 -6.51
C ASP A 94 8.42 1.88 -5.35
N PHE A 95 7.26 2.54 -5.26
CA PHE A 95 6.20 2.14 -4.33
C PHE A 95 5.79 0.67 -4.55
N CYS A 96 5.51 0.29 -5.79
CA CYS A 96 5.15 -1.09 -6.14
C CYS A 96 6.29 -2.09 -5.84
N ARG A 97 7.54 -1.71 -6.07
CA ARG A 97 8.72 -2.53 -5.76
C ARG A 97 8.85 -2.80 -4.28
N TYR A 98 8.80 -1.74 -3.47
CA TYR A 98 8.79 -1.90 -2.03
C TYR A 98 7.62 -2.80 -1.63
N LEU A 99 6.41 -2.55 -2.19
CA LEU A 99 5.20 -3.29 -1.83
C LEU A 99 5.38 -4.79 -2.02
N TYR A 100 5.90 -5.15 -3.20
CA TYR A 100 6.27 -6.50 -3.54
C TYR A 100 7.30 -7.09 -2.57
N GLU A 101 8.38 -6.37 -2.26
CA GLU A 101 9.47 -6.84 -1.42
C GLU A 101 9.02 -7.14 0.02
N ASP A 102 8.33 -6.20 0.67
CA ASP A 102 7.95 -6.34 2.08
C ASP A 102 6.85 -7.39 2.28
N ILE A 103 5.91 -7.52 1.34
CA ILE A 103 4.89 -8.57 1.40
C ILE A 103 5.51 -9.93 1.07
N SER A 104 6.33 -10.04 0.02
CA SER A 104 6.98 -11.31 -0.35
C SER A 104 7.87 -11.84 0.77
N LYS A 105 8.57 -10.96 1.48
CA LYS A 105 9.47 -11.33 2.58
C LYS A 105 8.74 -11.93 3.79
N ASN A 106 7.51 -11.48 4.06
CA ASN A 106 6.72 -11.89 5.23
C ASN A 106 5.34 -12.44 4.80
N ILE A 107 5.31 -13.21 3.72
CA ILE A 107 4.06 -13.63 3.06
C ILE A 107 3.14 -14.44 3.98
N ASN A 108 3.69 -15.23 4.90
CA ASN A 108 2.89 -16.05 5.82
C ASN A 108 2.18 -15.16 6.86
N GLU A 109 2.89 -14.16 7.37
CA GLU A 109 2.38 -13.18 8.31
C GLU A 109 1.31 -12.31 7.65
N TRP A 110 1.51 -11.92 6.39
CA TRP A 110 0.49 -11.19 5.62
C TRP A 110 -0.73 -12.04 5.27
N ALA A 111 -0.55 -13.30 4.88
CA ALA A 111 -1.66 -14.21 4.60
C ALA A 111 -2.52 -14.51 5.85
N SER A 112 -1.96 -14.34 7.04
CA SER A 112 -2.65 -14.52 8.33
C SER A 112 -3.00 -13.20 9.02
N PHE A 113 -2.73 -12.06 8.39
CA PHE A 113 -2.85 -10.73 9.01
C PHE A 113 -4.29 -10.40 9.41
N VAL A 114 -5.22 -10.66 8.49
CA VAL A 114 -6.67 -10.58 8.74
C VAL A 114 -7.22 -12.00 8.80
N SER A 115 -7.64 -12.42 10.00
CA SER A 115 -8.11 -13.79 10.27
C SER A 115 -9.55 -13.81 10.81
N TYR A 116 -10.46 -13.02 10.21
CA TYR A 116 -11.88 -13.11 10.55
C TYR A 116 -12.46 -14.42 9.98
N ASN A 117 -13.15 -15.19 10.81
CA ASN A 117 -14.00 -16.34 10.42
C ASN A 117 -13.34 -17.47 9.61
N ASN A 118 -12.47 -18.28 10.24
CA ASN A 118 -12.07 -19.61 9.74
C ASN A 118 -11.62 -19.65 8.26
N GLU A 119 -11.19 -18.51 7.69
CA GLU A 119 -10.69 -18.46 6.33
C GLU A 119 -9.45 -19.36 6.23
N ASN A 120 -9.40 -20.14 5.16
CA ASN A 120 -8.30 -21.07 4.97
C ASN A 120 -7.04 -20.27 4.63
N THR A 121 -6.11 -20.17 5.58
CA THR A 121 -4.82 -19.49 5.41
C THR A 121 -4.05 -20.00 4.18
N GLU A 122 -4.20 -21.27 3.82
CA GLU A 122 -3.58 -21.84 2.61
C GLU A 122 -4.15 -21.24 1.32
N VAL A 123 -5.46 -20.96 1.28
CA VAL A 123 -6.10 -20.28 0.15
C VAL A 123 -5.61 -18.84 0.07
N LYS A 124 -5.60 -18.11 1.19
CA LYS A 124 -5.08 -16.72 1.23
C LYS A 124 -3.62 -16.66 0.80
N PHE A 125 -2.80 -17.59 1.28
CA PHE A 125 -1.40 -17.69 0.88
C PHE A 125 -1.25 -17.86 -0.64
N GLN A 126 -2.04 -18.75 -1.25
CA GLN A 126 -1.99 -18.99 -2.68
C GLN A 126 -2.47 -17.78 -3.49
N GLU A 127 -3.55 -17.13 -3.06
CA GLU A 127 -4.06 -15.92 -3.69
C GLU A 127 -3.05 -14.78 -3.61
N LEU A 128 -2.45 -14.57 -2.44
CA LEU A 128 -1.43 -13.55 -2.22
C LEU A 128 -0.18 -13.80 -3.09
N THR A 129 0.23 -15.06 -3.21
CA THR A 129 1.33 -15.48 -4.11
C THR A 129 1.02 -15.12 -5.57
N ASN A 130 -0.22 -15.35 -6.02
CA ASN A 130 -0.62 -15.05 -7.39
C ASN A 130 -0.63 -13.53 -7.66
N LEU A 131 -1.11 -12.72 -6.70
CA LEU A 131 -1.09 -11.26 -6.80
C LEU A 131 0.35 -10.73 -6.84
N LEU A 132 1.24 -11.24 -5.99
CA LEU A 132 2.65 -10.85 -5.99
C LEU A 132 3.34 -11.17 -7.31
N GLU A 133 3.09 -12.34 -7.88
CA GLU A 133 3.68 -12.71 -9.17
C GLU A 133 3.16 -11.80 -10.30
N LYS A 134 1.87 -11.47 -10.28
CA LYS A 134 1.28 -10.50 -11.21
C LYS A 134 1.95 -9.12 -11.08
N LEU A 135 2.09 -8.61 -9.86
CA LEU A 135 2.74 -7.33 -9.60
C LEU A 135 4.22 -7.34 -10.04
N ARG A 136 4.95 -8.42 -9.76
CA ARG A 136 6.36 -8.60 -10.16
C ARG A 136 6.54 -8.49 -11.67
N LEU A 137 5.69 -9.18 -12.44
CA LEU A 137 5.72 -9.11 -13.91
C LEU A 137 5.41 -7.70 -14.42
N LEU A 138 4.46 -7.01 -13.79
CA LEU A 138 4.12 -5.63 -14.14
C LEU A 138 5.27 -4.67 -13.86
N ILE A 139 5.93 -4.76 -12.70
CA ILE A 139 7.10 -3.95 -12.35
C ILE A 139 8.18 -4.06 -13.44
N ILE A 140 8.50 -5.28 -13.86
CA ILE A 140 9.49 -5.51 -14.92
C ILE A 140 9.02 -4.89 -16.24
N SER A 141 7.76 -5.13 -16.62
CA SER A 141 7.22 -4.63 -17.90
C SER A 141 7.12 -3.11 -17.98
N LYS A 142 6.93 -2.43 -16.84
CA LYS A 142 6.68 -0.99 -16.77
C LYS A 142 7.92 -0.18 -16.39
N GLU A 143 9.05 -0.83 -16.09
CA GLU A 143 10.30 -0.16 -15.70
C GLU A 143 10.71 0.95 -16.68
N GLU A 144 10.51 0.71 -17.97
CA GLU A 144 10.89 1.64 -19.01
C GLU A 144 10.07 2.95 -19.01
N TYR A 145 8.89 2.98 -18.39
CA TYR A 145 8.02 4.17 -18.36
C TYR A 145 8.45 5.19 -17.30
N PHE A 146 9.25 4.77 -16.32
CA PHE A 146 9.70 5.60 -15.19
C PHE A 146 11.15 6.09 -15.34
N GLY A 147 11.75 5.91 -16.52
CA GLY A 147 13.10 6.40 -16.83
C GLY A 147 13.17 7.94 -16.92
N LYS A 148 14.35 8.49 -16.61
CA LYS A 148 14.61 9.95 -16.72
C LYS A 148 14.25 10.48 -18.12
N GLY A 149 13.36 11.45 -18.19
CA GLY A 149 12.94 12.12 -19.43
C GLY A 149 11.82 11.44 -20.21
N ARG A 150 11.17 10.42 -19.63
CA ARG A 150 9.99 9.78 -20.21
C ARG A 150 8.73 10.28 -19.49
N GLY A 151 7.72 10.64 -20.26
CA GLY A 151 6.41 11.07 -19.77
C GLY A 151 5.33 10.13 -20.29
N PHE A 152 4.29 9.93 -19.49
CA PHE A 152 3.08 9.22 -19.89
C PHE A 152 2.32 10.11 -20.89
N THR A 153 2.44 9.81 -22.18
CA THR A 153 1.61 10.42 -23.24
C THR A 153 0.38 9.58 -23.51
#